data_AF-A0A163YEK5-F1
#
_entry.id   AF-A0A163YEK5-F1
#
_cell.length_a   1.000
_cell.length_b   1.000
_cell.length_c   1.000
_cell.angle_alpha   90.00
_cell.angle_beta   90.00
_cell.angle_gamma   90.00
#
_symmetry.space_group_name_H-M   'P 1'
#
loop_
_entity.id
_entity.type
_entity.pdbx_description
1 polymer ?
#
loop_
_entity_poly.entity_id
_entity_poly.type
_entity_poly.pdbx_seq_one_letter_code
_entity_poly.pdbx_strand_id
1 'polypeptide(L)'
;MPYSWVSWPFSNHDVVRPVTRFALREADREPVAKLAISLLASLRGTICLYQGGELGLPEAELAFEELRDPYGIRFWPAFAGRDGCRTPMVWERELSNAGFSAGTPWLPVRDGHRMLAVDAQEGVEGAVLAP
;
A
#
# COMPACT_ATOMS: atom_id res chain seq x y z
N MET A 1 29.75 17.20 -1.74
CA MET A 1 30.21 15.95 -2.36
C MET A 1 29.62 15.86 -3.77
N PRO A 2 30.39 16.03 -4.85
CA PRO A 2 29.85 16.15 -6.21
C PRO A 2 29.32 14.85 -6.83
N TYR A 3 29.29 13.74 -6.09
CA TYR A 3 28.84 12.41 -6.57
C TYR A 3 27.68 11.80 -5.77
N SER A 4 26.94 12.60 -5.01
CA SER A 4 25.79 12.09 -4.24
C SER A 4 24.63 11.68 -5.16
N TRP A 5 24.06 10.50 -4.91
CA TRP A 5 22.87 9.97 -5.58
C TRP A 5 21.79 9.67 -4.53
N VAL A 6 20.61 10.25 -4.69
CA VAL A 6 19.52 10.16 -3.70
C VAL A 6 18.63 8.97 -4.03
N SER A 7 18.08 8.33 -3.00
CA SER A 7 16.97 7.38 -3.13
C SER A 7 15.68 8.01 -2.62
N TRP A 8 14.60 7.86 -3.37
CA TRP A 8 13.29 8.44 -3.08
C TRP A 8 12.28 7.35 -2.73
N PRO A 9 11.99 7.14 -1.42
CA PRO A 9 10.88 6.31 -0.98
C PRO A 9 9.70 7.17 -0.48
N PHE A 10 8.53 7.05 -1.12
CA PHE A 10 7.27 7.51 -0.50
C PHE A 10 6.62 6.44 0.37
N SER A 11 7.00 5.18 0.23
CA SER A 11 6.47 4.09 1.04
C SER A 11 7.51 3.01 1.24
N ASN A 12 7.32 2.22 2.28
CA ASN A 12 8.04 1.00 2.61
C ASN A 12 7.20 0.23 3.64
N HIS A 13 7.78 -0.82 4.22
CA HIS A 13 7.14 -1.67 5.23
C HIS A 13 7.09 -1.07 6.65
N ASP A 14 7.51 0.18 6.85
CA ASP A 14 7.57 0.84 8.16
C ASP A 14 6.68 2.06 8.28
N VAL A 15 6.10 2.55 7.18
CA VAL A 15 5.33 3.79 7.16
C VAL A 15 3.96 3.58 6.55
N VAL A 16 2.99 4.35 7.06
CA VAL A 16 1.63 4.42 6.50
C VAL A 16 1.67 4.67 5.00
N ARG A 17 0.86 3.92 4.24
CA ARG A 17 0.78 3.99 2.79
C ARG A 17 0.45 5.42 2.31
N PRO A 18 1.09 5.88 1.21
CA PRO A 18 1.09 7.29 0.82
C PRO A 18 -0.30 7.81 0.48
N VAL A 19 -1.18 7.00 -0.10
CA VAL A 19 -2.55 7.45 -0.42
C VAL A 19 -3.37 7.73 0.84
N THR A 20 -3.17 6.99 1.93
CA THR A 20 -3.80 7.30 3.22
C THR A 20 -3.09 8.46 3.91
N ARG A 21 -1.76 8.56 3.78
CA ARG A 21 -0.97 9.60 4.44
C ARG A 21 -1.13 10.99 3.80
N PHE A 22 -1.38 11.06 2.49
CA PHE A 22 -1.37 12.32 1.73
C PHE A 22 -2.74 12.71 1.17
N ALA A 23 -3.68 11.79 0.97
CA ALA A 23 -5.02 12.16 0.53
C ALA A 23 -5.82 12.77 1.68
N LEU A 24 -6.52 13.88 1.41
CA LEU A 24 -7.39 14.54 2.40
C LEU A 24 -8.78 13.90 2.48
N ARG A 25 -9.21 13.24 1.40
CA ARG A 25 -10.49 12.55 1.28
C ARG A 25 -10.29 11.22 0.56
N GLU A 26 -11.19 10.28 0.80
CA GLU A 26 -11.13 8.97 0.14
C GLU A 26 -11.19 9.07 -1.39
N ALA A 27 -12.01 9.98 -1.93
CA ALA A 27 -12.10 10.23 -3.37
C ALA A 27 -10.80 10.74 -4.01
N ASP A 28 -9.86 11.27 -3.22
CA ASP A 28 -8.58 11.79 -3.72
C ASP A 28 -7.49 10.70 -3.78
N ARG A 29 -7.75 9.48 -3.26
CA ARG A 29 -6.72 8.42 -3.16
C ARG A 29 -6.13 8.02 -4.51
N GLU A 30 -6.97 7.81 -5.52
CA GLU A 30 -6.51 7.40 -6.86
C GLU A 30 -5.69 8.52 -7.56
N PRO A 31 -6.16 9.79 -7.62
CA PRO A 31 -5.35 10.90 -8.11
C PRO A 31 -4.01 11.04 -7.35
N VAL A 32 -4.02 10.89 -6.03
CA VAL A 32 -2.81 10.96 -5.19
C VAL A 32 -1.86 9.81 -5.51
N ALA A 33 -2.35 8.59 -5.74
CA ALA A 33 -1.53 7.45 -6.13
C ALA A 33 -0.78 7.73 -7.44
N LYS A 34 -1.52 8.17 -8.47
CA LYS A 34 -0.97 8.51 -9.79
C LYS A 34 0.03 9.66 -9.71
N LEU A 35 -0.27 10.69 -8.93
CA LEU A 35 0.63 11.83 -8.71
C LEU A 35 1.91 11.39 -7.97
N ALA A 36 1.79 10.54 -6.95
CA ALA A 36 2.92 10.05 -6.17
C ALA A 36 3.88 9.22 -7.04
N ILE A 37 3.36 8.31 -7.86
CA ILE A 37 4.16 7.50 -8.78
C ILE A 37 4.79 8.39 -9.86
N SER A 38 4.02 9.28 -10.48
CA SER A 38 4.52 10.24 -11.48
C SER A 38 5.63 11.13 -10.94
N LEU A 39 5.48 11.61 -9.70
CA LEU A 39 6.50 12.42 -9.04
C LEU A 39 7.76 11.58 -8.77
N LEU A 40 7.64 10.37 -8.21
CA LEU A 40 8.78 9.47 -8.01
C LEU A 40 9.54 9.20 -9.33
N ALA A 41 8.79 8.90 -10.40
CA ALA A 41 9.33 8.68 -11.74
C ALA A 41 10.04 9.89 -12.35
N SER A 42 9.69 11.10 -11.89
CA SER A 42 10.25 12.37 -12.41
C SER A 42 11.43 12.90 -11.60
N LEU A 43 11.64 12.43 -10.37
CA LEU A 43 12.73 12.90 -9.51
C LEU A 43 14.07 12.28 -9.94
N ARG A 44 15.14 13.09 -9.96
CA ARG A 44 16.50 12.59 -10.18
C ARG A 44 16.94 11.77 -8.97
N GLY A 45 17.06 10.46 -9.14
CA GLY A 45 17.51 9.55 -8.10
C GLY A 45 17.08 8.11 -8.37
N THR A 46 17.38 7.21 -7.44
CA THR A 46 16.81 5.86 -7.41
C THR A 46 15.40 5.92 -6.83
N ILE A 47 14.47 5.18 -7.43
CA ILE A 47 13.09 5.09 -6.96
C ILE A 47 12.94 3.85 -6.09
N CYS A 48 12.24 3.99 -4.97
CA CYS A 48 11.72 2.87 -4.20
C CYS A 48 10.20 2.86 -4.28
N LEU A 49 9.65 1.91 -5.03
CA LEU A 49 8.23 1.60 -5.07
C LEU A 49 7.95 0.39 -4.17
N TYR A 50 7.00 0.53 -3.26
CA TYR A 50 6.63 -0.51 -2.31
C TYR A 50 5.36 -1.24 -2.77
N GLN A 51 5.30 -2.55 -2.54
CA GLN A 51 4.23 -3.43 -3.02
C GLN A 51 2.82 -2.91 -2.70
N GLY A 52 1.95 -2.90 -3.71
CA GLY A 52 0.61 -2.33 -3.65
C GLY A 52 0.56 -0.81 -3.78
N GLY A 53 1.71 -0.13 -3.83
CA GLY A 53 1.78 1.29 -4.17
C GLY A 53 1.32 1.54 -5.61
N GLU A 54 1.70 0.64 -6.52
CA GLU A 54 1.27 0.56 -7.92
C GLU A 54 -0.23 0.31 -8.09
N LEU A 55 -0.90 -0.23 -7.06
CA LEU A 55 -2.36 -0.42 -7.04
C LEU A 55 -3.09 0.72 -6.32
N GLY A 56 -2.36 1.68 -5.75
CA GLY A 56 -2.94 2.72 -4.91
C GLY A 56 -3.56 2.19 -3.61
N LEU A 57 -3.03 1.11 -3.04
CA LEU A 57 -3.60 0.53 -1.82
C LEU A 57 -3.55 1.54 -0.65
N PRO A 58 -4.67 1.76 0.07
CA PRO A 58 -4.69 2.52 1.32
C PRO A 58 -4.08 1.72 2.47
N GLU A 59 -3.76 2.38 3.57
CA GLU A 59 -3.42 1.71 4.84
C GLU A 59 -4.57 0.80 5.27
N ALA A 60 -4.28 -0.46 5.62
CA ALA A 60 -5.29 -1.35 6.17
C ALA A 60 -5.54 -1.03 7.64
N GLU A 61 -6.82 -0.95 8.02
CA GLU A 61 -7.22 -0.85 9.42
C GLU A 61 -7.23 -2.24 10.05
N LEU A 62 -6.62 -2.39 11.21
CA LEU A 62 -6.48 -3.65 11.95
C LEU A 62 -7.05 -3.51 13.36
N ALA A 63 -7.80 -4.52 13.79
CA ALA A 63 -8.16 -4.67 15.19
C ALA A 63 -6.94 -5.10 16.02
N PHE A 64 -6.99 -4.88 17.33
CA PHE A 64 -5.87 -5.19 18.22
C PHE A 64 -5.46 -6.67 18.16
N GLU A 65 -6.44 -7.57 18.06
CA GLU A 65 -6.24 -9.03 18.02
C GLU A 65 -5.57 -9.50 16.72
N GLU A 66 -5.61 -8.68 15.67
CA GLU A 66 -5.00 -8.95 14.38
C GLU A 66 -3.55 -8.46 14.32
N LEU A 67 -3.12 -7.61 15.25
CA LEU A 67 -1.76 -7.06 15.28
C LEU A 67 -0.70 -8.16 15.48
N ARG A 68 0.38 -8.03 14.73
CA ARG A 68 1.56 -8.90 14.75
C ARG A 68 2.83 -8.12 15.09
N ASP A 69 2.87 -6.82 14.80
CA ASP A 69 3.98 -5.93 15.07
C ASP A 69 4.10 -5.65 16.58
N PRO A 70 5.19 -6.08 17.24
CA PRO A 70 5.42 -5.79 18.65
C PRO A 70 5.41 -4.29 18.95
N TYR A 71 5.77 -3.45 17.96
CA TYR A 71 5.74 -2.00 18.13
C TYR A 71 4.31 -1.47 18.24
N GLY A 72 3.38 -1.96 17.41
CA GLY A 72 1.96 -1.62 17.51
C GLY A 72 1.31 -2.14 18.79
N ILE A 73 1.58 -3.41 19.13
CA ILE A 73 1.04 -4.04 20.34
C ILE A 73 1.43 -3.25 21.60
N ARG A 74 2.68 -2.77 21.67
CA ARG A 74 3.20 -2.05 22.84
C ARG A 74 2.59 -0.66 23.03
N PHE A 75 2.20 0.03 21.96
CA PHE A 75 1.76 1.43 21.99
C PHE A 75 0.30 1.62 21.59
N TRP A 76 -0.46 0.53 21.49
CA TRP A 76 -1.89 0.57 21.25
C TRP A 76 -2.63 1.31 22.39
N PRO A 77 -3.67 2.12 22.10
CA PRO A 77 -4.21 2.45 20.77
C PRO A 77 -3.57 3.68 20.11
N ALA A 78 -2.64 4.36 20.80
CA ALA A 78 -2.05 5.60 20.30
C ALA A 78 -1.24 5.41 19.01
N PHE A 79 -0.66 4.23 18.83
CA PHE A 79 0.06 3.84 17.63
C PHE A 79 -0.19 2.37 17.29
N ALA A 80 -0.81 2.11 16.14
CA ALA A 80 -1.19 0.77 15.68
C ALA A 80 -0.03 -0.07 15.12
N GLY A 81 1.19 0.47 15.08
CA GLY A 81 2.33 -0.23 14.48
C GLY A 81 2.37 -0.10 12.97
N ARG A 82 3.02 -1.07 12.34
CA ARG A 82 3.33 -1.06 10.90
C ARG A 82 2.55 -2.10 10.10
N ASP A 83 1.70 -2.90 10.75
CA ASP A 83 1.00 -4.00 10.09
C ASP A 83 0.01 -3.53 9.02
N GLY A 84 -0.54 -2.32 9.13
CA GLY A 84 -1.48 -1.77 8.14
C GLY A 84 -0.88 -1.68 6.72
N CYS A 85 0.42 -1.45 6.60
CA CYS A 85 1.14 -1.44 5.32
C CYS A 85 1.69 -2.82 4.91
N ARG A 86 1.54 -3.85 5.74
CA ARG A 86 2.10 -5.20 5.54
C ARG A 86 1.05 -6.26 5.25
N THR A 87 -0.22 -5.86 5.13
CA THR A 87 -1.29 -6.76 4.72
C THR A 87 -0.97 -7.44 3.39
N PRO A 88 -1.48 -8.67 3.17
CA PRO A 88 -1.12 -9.45 1.99
C PRO A 88 -1.47 -8.75 0.68
N MET A 89 -0.68 -9.02 -0.37
CA MET A 89 -0.98 -8.53 -1.72
C MET A 89 -2.30 -9.11 -2.24
N VAL A 90 -2.97 -8.32 -3.08
CA VAL A 90 -4.26 -8.63 -3.67
C VAL A 90 -4.11 -8.88 -5.18
N TRP A 91 -4.16 -10.13 -5.59
CA TRP A 91 -3.93 -10.55 -6.97
C TRP A 91 -5.24 -10.68 -7.76
N GLU A 92 -6.19 -11.43 -7.21
CA GLU A 92 -7.45 -11.78 -7.87
C GLU A 92 -8.64 -11.48 -6.96
N ARG A 93 -9.48 -10.50 -7.30
CA ARG A 93 -10.50 -9.95 -6.38
C ARG A 93 -11.52 -10.99 -5.91
N GLU A 94 -11.88 -11.96 -6.75
CA GLU A 94 -12.94 -12.94 -6.45
C GLU A 94 -12.42 -14.19 -5.73
N LEU A 95 -11.10 -14.40 -5.66
CA LEU A 95 -10.52 -15.58 -5.01
C LEU A 95 -10.43 -15.42 -3.49
N SER A 96 -10.37 -16.55 -2.77
CA SER A 96 -10.06 -16.56 -1.33
C SER A 96 -8.76 -15.81 -1.06
N ASN A 97 -8.74 -14.96 -0.03
CA ASN A 97 -7.60 -14.09 0.30
C ASN A 97 -7.07 -13.28 -0.91
N ALA A 98 -7.96 -12.91 -1.83
CA ALA A 98 -7.61 -12.23 -3.08
C ALA A 98 -6.49 -12.92 -3.87
N GLY A 99 -6.44 -14.26 -3.86
CA GLY A 99 -5.42 -15.05 -4.55
C GLY A 99 -4.07 -15.12 -3.83
N PHE A 100 -3.90 -14.51 -2.65
CA PHE A 100 -2.63 -14.54 -1.91
C PHE A 100 -2.27 -15.92 -1.36
N SER A 101 -3.25 -16.65 -0.85
CA SER A 101 -3.04 -17.96 -0.22
C SER A 101 -4.33 -18.77 -0.16
N ALA A 102 -4.21 -20.09 -0.23
CA ALA A 102 -5.31 -21.03 0.04
C ALA A 102 -5.59 -21.22 1.55
N GLY A 103 -4.63 -20.87 2.41
CA GLY A 103 -4.77 -20.95 3.88
C GLY A 103 -5.08 -19.61 4.53
N THR A 104 -5.12 -19.56 5.86
CA THR A 104 -5.29 -18.30 6.59
C THR A 104 -3.99 -17.48 6.54
N PRO A 105 -3.98 -16.26 5.97
CA PRO A 105 -2.80 -15.42 5.95
C PRO A 105 -2.46 -14.89 7.35
N TRP A 106 -1.19 -14.51 7.54
CA TRP A 106 -0.65 -14.04 8.82
C TRP A 106 -1.24 -12.68 9.27
N LEU A 107 -1.66 -11.87 8.29
CA LEU A 107 -2.48 -10.67 8.43
C LEU A 107 -3.70 -10.78 7.50
N PRO A 108 -4.82 -10.14 7.83
CA PRO A 108 -6.05 -10.22 7.05
C PRO A 108 -5.93 -9.49 5.70
N VAL A 109 -6.65 -10.00 4.70
CA VAL A 109 -6.91 -9.28 3.45
C VAL A 109 -8.18 -8.45 3.65
N ARG A 110 -8.08 -7.13 3.46
CA ARG A 110 -9.22 -6.20 3.61
C ARG A 110 -10.01 -6.07 2.33
N ASP A 111 -11.33 -5.91 2.47
CA ASP A 111 -12.23 -5.74 1.32
C ASP A 111 -11.90 -4.50 0.50
N GLY A 112 -11.51 -3.40 1.15
CA GLY A 112 -11.03 -2.21 0.44
C GLY A 112 -9.79 -2.45 -0.42
N HIS A 113 -8.92 -3.39 -0.05
CA HIS A 113 -7.78 -3.79 -0.89
C HIS A 113 -8.22 -4.74 -1.99
N ARG A 114 -9.11 -5.70 -1.68
CA ARG A 114 -9.63 -6.67 -2.66
C ARG A 114 -10.24 -5.98 -3.88
N MET A 115 -10.93 -4.85 -3.70
CA MET A 115 -11.49 -4.07 -4.80
C MET A 115 -10.44 -3.41 -5.71
N LEU A 116 -9.20 -3.30 -5.24
CA LEU A 116 -8.06 -2.72 -5.95
C LEU A 116 -7.06 -3.80 -6.41
N ALA A 117 -7.47 -5.07 -6.43
CA ALA A 117 -6.62 -6.19 -6.84
C ALA A 117 -6.04 -6.01 -8.25
N VAL A 118 -4.94 -6.71 -8.54
CA VAL A 118 -4.24 -6.64 -9.82
C VAL A 118 -5.19 -6.94 -10.99
N ASP A 119 -5.97 -8.02 -10.91
CA ASP A 119 -6.94 -8.41 -11.94
C ASP A 119 -8.03 -7.36 -12.21
N ALA A 120 -8.32 -6.51 -11.23
CA ALA A 120 -9.31 -5.44 -11.35
C ALA A 120 -8.75 -4.17 -12.01
N GLN A 121 -7.41 -4.03 -12.08
CA GLN A 121 -6.75 -2.84 -12.63
C GLN A 121 -5.95 -3.12 -13.91
N GLU A 122 -5.51 -4.36 -14.12
CA GLU A 122 -4.71 -4.72 -15.28
C GLU A 122 -5.50 -4.50 -16.59
N GLY A 123 -4.93 -3.68 -17.48
CA GLY A 123 -5.56 -3.33 -18.76
C GLY A 123 -6.77 -2.39 -18.67
N VAL A 124 -7.14 -1.90 -17.48
CA VAL A 124 -8.24 -0.96 -17.30
C VAL A 124 -7.73 0.46 -17.49
N GLU A 125 -8.15 1.14 -18.57
CA GLU A 125 -7.75 2.52 -18.86
C GLU A 125 -8.08 3.44 -17.67
N GLY A 126 -7.08 4.20 -17.24
CA GLY A 126 -7.23 5.08 -16.09
C GLY A 126 -7.22 4.38 -14.73
N ALA A 127 -6.90 3.09 -14.62
CA ALA A 127 -6.52 2.52 -13.32
C ALA A 127 -5.19 3.10 -12.81
N VAL A 128 -4.80 2.83 -11.56
CA VAL A 128 -3.47 3.24 -11.06
C VAL A 128 -2.37 2.37 -11.67
N LEU A 129 -2.65 1.07 -11.82
CA LEU A 129 -1.73 0.10 -12.40
C LEU A 129 -1.49 0.30 -13.91
N ALA A 130 -2.52 0.78 -14.61
CA ALA A 130 -2.47 0.96 -16.06
C ALA A 130 -1.98 2.38 -16.42
N PRO A 131 -1.15 2.51 -17.47
CA PRO A 131 -0.64 3.79 -17.94
C PRO A 131 -1.69 4.72 -18.55
#